data_AF-A0A7W2FXE8-F1
#
_entry.id   AF-A0A7W2FXE8-F1
#
_cell.length_a   1.000
_cell.length_b   1.000
_cell.length_c   1.000
_cell.angle_alpha   90.00
_cell.angle_beta   90.00
_cell.angle_gamma   90.00
#
_symmetry.space_group_name_H-M   'P 1'
#
loop_
_entity.id
_entity.type
_entity.pdbx_description
1 polymer ?
#
loop_
_entity_poly.entity_id
_entity_poly.type
_entity_poly.pdbx_seq_one_letter_code
_entity_poly.pdbx_strand_id
1 'polypeptide(L)'
;MKKLFIATVVLLSVQFASAQSADFKKDVVSYIKMSGSAAQVTAVLEPIIEQIPEDKRADFKKDLDSSLPSLYEKIADVMMKHYTHDDIKKMIEFYNSPVGKKIQEVTPKITKDQMKAGQEWGMELQGILMKYMQ
;
A
#
# COMPACT_ATOMS: atom_id res chain seq x y z
N MET A 1 33.29 -37.68 -7.52
CA MET A 1 33.44 -36.43 -6.74
C MET A 1 33.05 -35.17 -7.52
N LYS A 2 33.57 -34.90 -8.73
CA LYS A 2 33.21 -33.70 -9.51
C LYS A 2 31.70 -33.56 -9.79
N LYS A 3 31.01 -34.66 -10.13
CA LYS A 3 29.54 -34.66 -10.36
C LYS A 3 28.72 -34.38 -9.09
N LEU A 4 29.22 -34.83 -7.93
CA LEU A 4 28.59 -34.58 -6.63
C LEU A 4 28.75 -33.11 -6.22
N PHE A 5 29.93 -32.54 -6.45
CA PHE A 5 30.21 -31.13 -6.18
C PHE A 5 29.32 -30.19 -7.00
N ILE A 6 29.14 -30.46 -8.30
CA ILE A 6 28.27 -29.66 -9.17
C ILE A 6 26.80 -29.73 -8.70
N ALA A 7 26.31 -30.91 -8.32
CA ALA A 7 24.95 -31.07 -7.80
C ALA A 7 24.73 -30.27 -6.50
N THR A 8 25.71 -30.27 -5.58
CA THR A 8 25.65 -29.48 -4.34
C THR A 8 25.62 -27.97 -4.62
N VAL A 9 26.46 -27.49 -5.56
CA VAL A 9 26.49 -26.05 -5.91
C VAL A 9 25.18 -25.59 -6.55
N VAL A 10 24.57 -26.41 -7.42
CA VAL A 10 23.27 -26.10 -8.02
C VAL A 10 22.13 -26.12 -6.99
N LEU A 11 22.16 -27.05 -6.03
CA LEU A 11 21.17 -27.06 -4.95
C LEU A 11 21.27 -25.81 -4.08
N LEU A 12 22.49 -25.40 -3.72
CA LEU A 12 22.72 -24.19 -2.93
C LEU A 12 22.24 -22.93 -3.69
N SER A 13 22.55 -22.79 -4.98
CA SER A 13 22.14 -21.60 -5.74
C SER A 13 20.62 -21.45 -5.85
N VAL A 14 19.87 -22.55 -5.98
CA VAL A 14 18.40 -22.52 -5.96
C VAL A 14 17.87 -22.07 -4.61
N GLN A 15 18.44 -22.56 -3.50
CA GLN A 15 18.04 -22.15 -2.15
C GLN A 15 18.32 -20.66 -1.90
N PHE A 16 19.48 -20.14 -2.34
CA PHE A 16 19.81 -18.72 -2.22
C PHE A 16 18.87 -17.83 -3.04
N ALA A 17 18.52 -18.23 -4.27
CA ALA A 17 17.58 -17.49 -5.11
C ALA A 17 16.17 -17.44 -4.49
N SER A 18 15.69 -18.57 -3.93
CA SER A 18 14.41 -18.61 -3.23
C SER A 18 14.41 -17.73 -1.97
N ALA A 19 15.48 -17.76 -1.17
CA ALA A 19 15.60 -16.93 0.02
C ALA A 19 15.59 -15.43 -0.32
N GLN A 20 16.36 -15.01 -1.33
CA GLN A 20 16.39 -13.63 -1.79
C GLN A 20 15.02 -13.16 -2.28
N SER A 21 14.26 -14.02 -2.97
CA SER A 21 12.90 -13.69 -3.41
C SER A 21 11.90 -13.52 -2.25
N ALA A 22 12.03 -14.33 -1.20
CA ALA A 22 11.19 -14.25 -0.01
C ALA A 22 11.45 -12.97 0.78
N ASP A 23 12.73 -12.61 0.95
CA ASP A 23 13.13 -11.37 1.62
C ASP A 23 12.69 -10.15 0.82
N PHE A 24 12.79 -10.19 -0.51
CA PHE A 24 12.30 -9.11 -1.36
C PHE A 24 10.80 -8.90 -1.19
N LYS A 25 9.99 -9.96 -1.30
CA LYS A 25 8.52 -9.84 -1.12
C LYS A 25 8.15 -9.33 0.26
N LYS A 26 8.83 -9.80 1.31
CA LYS A 26 8.61 -9.35 2.69
C LYS A 26 8.87 -7.85 2.84
N ASP A 27 9.95 -7.34 2.28
CA ASP A 27 10.28 -5.91 2.34
C ASP A 27 9.26 -5.07 1.56
N VAL A 28 8.79 -5.55 0.40
CA VAL A 28 7.74 -4.88 -0.37
C VAL A 28 6.44 -4.80 0.45
N VAL A 29 6.04 -5.89 1.11
CA VAL A 29 4.87 -5.88 2.01
C VAL A 29 5.04 -4.90 3.17
N SER A 30 6.25 -4.81 3.75
CA SER A 30 6.54 -3.81 4.79
C SER A 30 6.39 -2.40 4.26
N TYR A 31 6.94 -2.12 3.08
CA TYR A 31 6.79 -0.83 2.41
C TYR A 31 5.33 -0.45 2.18
N ILE A 32 4.49 -1.36 1.67
CA ILE A 32 3.06 -1.13 1.42
C ILE A 32 2.32 -0.74 2.71
N LYS A 33 2.65 -1.38 3.83
CA LYS A 33 2.06 -1.07 5.14
C LYS A 33 2.50 0.30 5.65
N MET A 34 3.75 0.67 5.40
CA MET A 34 4.33 1.95 5.85
C MET A 34 3.92 3.13 4.97
N SER A 35 3.84 2.97 3.66
CA SER A 35 3.67 4.07 2.70
C SER A 35 2.33 4.81 2.82
N GLY A 36 1.40 4.28 3.62
CA GLY A 36 0.04 4.77 3.73
C GLY A 36 -0.91 4.16 2.71
N SER A 37 -0.45 3.25 1.83
CA SER A 37 -1.33 2.50 0.92
C SER A 37 -2.37 1.68 1.68
N ALA A 38 -2.00 1.13 2.85
CA ALA A 38 -2.96 0.50 3.76
C ALA A 38 -4.08 1.46 4.21
N ALA A 39 -3.72 2.68 4.61
CA ALA A 39 -4.69 3.70 5.04
C ALA A 39 -5.60 4.16 3.88
N GLN A 40 -5.07 4.24 2.66
CA GLN A 40 -5.85 4.55 1.46
C GLN A 40 -6.86 3.44 1.13
N VAL A 41 -6.46 2.17 1.23
CA VAL A 41 -7.38 1.02 1.06
C VAL A 41 -8.51 1.11 2.09
N THR A 42 -8.19 1.37 3.36
CA THR A 42 -9.21 1.52 4.40
C THR A 42 -10.12 2.72 4.15
N ALA A 43 -9.58 3.86 3.72
CA ALA A 43 -10.36 5.08 3.43
C ALA A 43 -11.37 4.87 2.29
N VAL A 44 -11.02 4.09 1.26
CA VAL A 44 -11.96 3.73 0.18
C VAL A 44 -13.12 2.87 0.70
N LEU A 45 -12.89 2.10 1.77
CA LEU A 45 -13.88 1.19 2.34
C LEU A 45 -14.74 1.86 3.42
N GLU A 46 -14.38 3.04 3.93
CA GLU A 46 -15.16 3.73 4.96
C GLU A 46 -16.64 3.93 4.58
N PRO A 47 -17.00 4.41 3.37
CA PRO A 47 -18.40 4.54 2.98
C PRO A 47 -19.15 3.21 2.94
N ILE A 48 -18.45 2.11 2.64
CA ILE A 48 -19.03 0.75 2.64
C ILE A 48 -19.27 0.30 4.09
N ILE A 49 -18.31 0.54 4.98
CA ILE A 49 -18.43 0.23 6.41
C ILE A 49 -19.59 1.01 7.04
N GLU A 50 -19.80 2.26 6.66
CA GLU A 50 -20.90 3.09 7.15
C GLU A 50 -22.28 2.55 6.77
N GLN A 51 -22.40 1.88 5.63
CA GLN A 51 -23.64 1.23 5.17
C GLN A 51 -23.95 -0.08 5.89
N ILE A 52 -22.99 -0.67 6.62
CA ILE A 52 -23.19 -1.91 7.37
C ILE A 52 -23.92 -1.60 8.69
N PRO A 53 -24.90 -2.44 9.11
CA PRO A 53 -25.57 -2.32 10.41
C PRO A 53 -24.58 -2.18 11.56
N GLU A 54 -24.83 -1.25 12.48
CA GLU A 54 -23.87 -0.87 13.52
C GLU A 54 -23.40 -2.05 14.37
N ASP A 55 -24.31 -2.97 14.69
CA ASP A 55 -24.07 -4.21 15.43
C ASP A 55 -23.16 -5.21 14.70
N LYS A 56 -23.00 -5.07 13.38
CA LYS A 56 -22.17 -5.93 12.53
C LYS A 56 -20.85 -5.31 12.09
N ARG A 57 -20.67 -4.00 12.32
CA ARG A 57 -19.46 -3.28 11.85
C ARG A 57 -18.18 -3.81 12.48
N ALA A 58 -18.22 -4.23 13.75
CA ALA A 58 -17.05 -4.78 14.44
C ALA A 58 -16.57 -6.09 13.80
N ASP A 59 -17.50 -7.01 13.53
CA ASP A 59 -17.19 -8.29 12.88
C ASP A 59 -16.72 -8.08 11.44
N PHE A 60 -17.38 -7.19 10.69
CA PHE A 60 -16.95 -6.86 9.34
C PHE A 60 -15.53 -6.27 9.30
N LYS A 61 -15.20 -5.34 10.22
CA LYS A 61 -13.85 -4.78 10.30
C LYS A 61 -12.81 -5.86 10.59
N LYS A 62 -13.13 -6.82 11.47
CA LYS A 62 -12.25 -7.95 11.76
C LYS A 62 -12.02 -8.85 10.54
N ASP A 63 -13.07 -9.15 9.78
CA ASP A 63 -12.97 -9.94 8.55
C ASP A 63 -12.18 -9.19 7.48
N LEU A 64 -12.41 -7.87 7.36
CA LEU A 64 -11.66 -7.00 6.47
C LEU A 64 -10.17 -7.00 6.83
N ASP A 65 -9.82 -6.74 8.09
CA ASP A 65 -8.43 -6.73 8.56
C ASP A 65 -7.73 -8.08 8.29
N SER A 66 -8.47 -9.19 8.43
CA SER A 66 -7.96 -10.54 8.14
C SER A 66 -7.74 -10.78 6.64
N SER A 67 -8.43 -10.04 5.76
CA SER A 67 -8.27 -10.13 4.31
C SER A 67 -7.11 -9.29 3.76
N LEU A 68 -6.71 -8.23 4.46
CA LEU A 68 -5.67 -7.29 4.01
C LEU A 68 -4.31 -7.93 3.72
N PRO A 69 -3.81 -8.92 4.49
CA PRO A 69 -2.54 -9.58 4.19
C PRO A 69 -2.48 -10.16 2.78
N SER A 70 -3.55 -10.82 2.33
CA SER A 70 -3.64 -11.41 0.98
C SER A 70 -3.60 -10.34 -0.11
N LEU A 71 -4.26 -9.20 0.13
CA LEU A 71 -4.18 -8.04 -0.77
C LEU A 71 -2.75 -7.50 -0.85
N TYR A 72 -2.06 -7.33 0.27
CA TYR A 72 -0.68 -6.83 0.29
C TYR A 72 0.28 -7.77 -0.44
N GLU A 73 0.11 -9.09 -0.33
CA GLU A 73 0.93 -10.05 -1.08
C GLU A 73 0.72 -9.92 -2.60
N LYS A 74 -0.52 -9.75 -3.06
CA LYS A 74 -0.84 -9.56 -4.48
C LYS A 74 -0.27 -8.25 -5.02
N ILE A 75 -0.36 -7.17 -4.24
CA ILE A 75 0.25 -5.88 -4.59
C ILE A 75 1.77 -6.01 -4.63
N ALA A 76 2.38 -6.74 -3.68
CA ALA A 76 3.81 -6.98 -3.67
C ALA A 76 4.27 -7.71 -4.93
N ASP A 77 3.54 -8.74 -5.38
CA ASP A 77 3.84 -9.46 -6.63
C ASP A 77 3.79 -8.56 -7.87
N VAL A 78 2.95 -7.52 -7.86
CA VAL A 78 2.92 -6.51 -8.94
C VAL A 78 4.13 -5.58 -8.83
N MET A 79 4.40 -5.04 -7.64
CA MET A 79 5.52 -4.12 -7.41
C MET A 79 6.88 -4.74 -7.73
N MET A 80 7.08 -6.02 -7.39
CA MET A 80 8.33 -6.75 -7.67
C MET A 80 8.64 -6.91 -9.18
N LYS A 81 7.67 -6.64 -10.07
CA LYS A 81 7.88 -6.60 -11.53
C LYS A 81 8.48 -5.28 -12.01
N HIS A 82 8.36 -4.22 -11.20
CA HIS A 82 8.70 -2.85 -11.59
C HIS A 82 9.82 -2.25 -10.74
N TYR A 83 10.03 -2.77 -9.53
CA TYR A 83 11.07 -2.32 -8.61
C TYR A 83 12.09 -3.41 -8.37
N THR A 84 13.33 -2.99 -8.10
CA THR A 84 14.34 -3.88 -7.54
C THR A 84 14.23 -3.93 -6.02
N HIS A 85 14.86 -4.93 -5.41
CA HIS A 85 14.92 -5.02 -3.94
C HIS A 85 15.60 -3.79 -3.32
N ASP A 86 16.64 -3.26 -3.97
CA ASP A 86 17.34 -2.08 -3.49
C ASP A 86 16.50 -0.80 -3.60
N ASP A 87 15.64 -0.68 -4.61
CA ASP A 87 14.68 0.43 -4.69
C ASP A 87 13.74 0.40 -3.49
N ILE A 88 13.18 -0.78 -3.17
CA ILE A 88 12.30 -0.95 -2.02
C ILE A 88 13.00 -0.64 -0.70
N LYS A 89 14.25 -1.07 -0.52
CA LYS A 89 15.03 -0.72 0.68
C LYS A 89 15.21 0.79 0.84
N LYS A 90 15.53 1.50 -0.24
CA LYS A 90 15.65 2.97 -0.23
C LYS A 90 14.31 3.65 0.05
N MET A 91 13.20 3.12 -0.47
CA MET A 91 11.86 3.62 -0.15
C MET A 91 11.52 3.44 1.34
N ILE A 92 11.84 2.27 1.91
CA ILE A 92 11.66 2.00 3.34
C ILE A 92 12.52 2.96 4.18
N GLU A 93 13.78 3.19 3.79
CA GLU A 93 14.66 4.16 4.44
C GLU A 93 14.06 5.56 4.42
N PHE A 94 13.57 6.01 3.27
CA PHE A 94 12.89 7.30 3.14
C PHE A 94 11.68 7.41 4.08
N TYR A 95 10.78 6.42 4.10
CA TYR A 95 9.61 6.45 4.98
C TYR A 95 9.97 6.36 6.48
N ASN A 96 11.14 5.80 6.82
CA ASN A 96 11.65 5.80 8.19
C ASN A 96 12.33 7.12 8.61
N SER A 97 12.68 7.98 7.65
CA SER A 97 13.25 9.29 7.94
C SER A 97 12.26 10.22 8.68
N PRO A 98 12.73 11.31 9.32
CA PRO A 98 11.85 12.26 9.98
C PRO A 98 10.77 12.84 9.04
N VAL A 99 11.12 13.13 7.78
CA VAL A 99 10.15 13.64 6.79
C VAL A 99 9.19 12.54 6.34
N GLY A 100 9.66 11.31 6.17
CA GLY A 100 8.81 10.16 5.82
C GLY A 100 7.75 9.86 6.88
N LYS A 101 8.16 9.85 8.16
CA LYS A 101 7.23 9.74 9.29
C LYS A 101 6.29 10.92 9.36
N LYS A 102 6.78 12.15 9.11
CA LYS A 102 5.91 13.33 9.08
C LYS A 102 4.82 13.19 8.02
N ILE A 103 5.15 12.69 6.83
CA ILE A 103 4.17 12.40 5.77
C ILE A 103 3.10 11.44 6.29
N GLN A 104 3.49 10.30 6.89
CA GLN A 104 2.55 9.32 7.44
C GLN A 104 1.59 9.94 8.46
N GLU A 105 2.10 10.77 9.35
CA GLU A 105 1.31 11.41 10.40
C GLU A 105 0.33 12.47 9.85
N VAL A 106 0.74 13.27 8.87
CA VAL A 106 -0.04 14.42 8.41
C VAL A 106 -0.90 14.15 7.19
N THR A 107 -0.60 13.12 6.39
CA THR A 107 -1.38 12.78 5.19
C THR A 107 -2.88 12.66 5.46
N PRO A 108 -3.37 11.97 6.51
CA PRO A 108 -4.80 11.90 6.79
C PRO A 108 -5.45 13.28 7.01
N LYS A 109 -4.73 14.19 7.68
CA LYS A 109 -5.18 15.56 7.89
C LYS A 109 -5.20 16.34 6.58
N ILE A 110 -4.14 16.25 5.79
CA ILE A 110 -4.05 16.89 4.47
C ILE A 110 -5.18 16.39 3.56
N THR A 111 -5.46 15.08 3.54
CA THR A 111 -6.57 14.51 2.76
C THR A 111 -7.91 15.11 3.16
N LYS A 112 -8.17 15.25 4.46
CA LYS A 112 -9.39 15.92 4.96
C LYS A 112 -9.47 17.38 4.52
N ASP A 113 -8.38 18.12 4.64
CA ASP A 113 -8.30 19.53 4.24
C ASP A 113 -8.47 19.69 2.71
N GLN A 114 -7.92 18.77 1.92
CA GLN A 114 -8.08 18.70 0.45
C GLN A 114 -9.52 18.44 0.04
N MET A 115 -10.24 17.56 0.73
CA MET A 115 -11.67 17.31 0.44
C MET A 115 -12.49 18.60 0.60
N LYS A 116 -12.22 19.39 1.65
CA LYS A 116 -12.89 20.67 1.86
C LYS A 116 -12.57 21.66 0.73
N ALA A 117 -11.29 21.79 0.36
CA ALA A 117 -10.89 22.64 -0.77
C ALA A 117 -11.55 22.22 -2.10
N GLY A 118 -11.69 20.91 -2.33
CA GLY A 118 -12.39 20.38 -3.50
C GLY A 118 -13.89 20.71 -3.51
N GLN A 119 -14.55 20.70 -2.35
CA GLN A 119 -15.94 21.12 -2.21
C GLN A 119 -16.11 22.62 -2.52
N GLU A 120 -15.21 23.46 -2.00
CA GLU A 120 -15.19 24.90 -2.27
C GLU A 120 -15.04 25.18 -3.77
N TRP A 121 -14.04 24.56 -4.41
CA TRP A 121 -13.83 24.68 -5.86
C TRP A 121 -15.03 24.15 -6.68
N GLY A 122 -15.68 23.06 -6.24
CA GLY A 122 -16.87 22.52 -6.91
C GLY A 122 -18.04 23.52 -6.96
N MET A 123 -18.22 24.32 -5.90
CA MET A 123 -19.24 25.39 -5.88
C MET A 123 -18.89 26.53 -6.86
N GLU A 124 -17.61 26.92 -6.94
CA GLU A 124 -17.15 27.91 -7.91
C GLU A 124 -17.37 27.42 -9.35
N LEU A 125 -17.07 26.14 -9.60
CA LEU A 125 -17.25 25.52 -10.91
C LEU A 125 -18.71 25.50 -11.35
N GLN A 126 -19.67 25.26 -10.44
CA GLN A 126 -21.10 25.36 -10.76
C GLN A 126 -21.47 26.77 -11.28
N GLY A 127 -20.91 27.81 -10.67
CA GLY A 127 -21.08 29.19 -11.14
C GLY A 127 -20.52 29.42 -12.54
N ILE A 128 -19.38 28.80 -12.86
CA ILE A 128 -18.81 28.83 -14.22
C ILE A 128 -19.72 28.08 -15.19
N LEU A 129 -20.16 26.88 -14.86
CA LEU A 129 -21.01 26.04 -15.73
C LEU A 129 -22.33 26.74 -16.09
N MET A 130 -22.97 27.42 -15.12
CA MET A 130 -24.20 28.17 -15.38
C MET A 130 -24.04 29.26 -16.45
N LYS A 131 -22.84 29.87 -16.59
CA LYS A 131 -22.57 30.87 -17.64
C LYS A 131 -22.59 30.29 -19.05
N TYR A 132 -22.35 28.99 -19.20
CA TYR A 132 -22.29 28.30 -20.50
C TYR A 132 -23.55 27.47 -20.78
N MET A 133 -24.47 27.35 -19.82
CA MET A 133 -25.79 26.72 -20.02
C MET A 133 -26.90 27.73 -20.35
N GLN A 134 -26.56 29.02 -20.40
CA GLN A 134 -27.38 30.08 -21.00
C GLN A 134 -27.02 30.23 -22.48
#